data_AF-A0A8J4T9C6-F1
#
_entry.id   AF-A0A8J4T9C6-F1
#
_cell.length_a   1.000
_cell.length_b   1.000
_cell.length_c   1.000
_cell.angle_alpha   90.00
_cell.angle_beta   90.00
_cell.angle_gamma   90.00
#
_symmetry.space_group_name_H-M   'P 1'
#
loop_
_entity.id
_entity.type
_entity.pdbx_description
1 polymer ?
#
loop_
_entity_poly.entity_id
_entity_poly.type
_entity_poly.pdbx_seq_one_letter_code
_entity_poly.pdbx_strand_id
1 'polypeptide(L)'
;VYKRVWPTTQRDSLFWSHIRQVNAHSDLCSDLPRHPSLLPADEHSQAVSKPSISSDTNVVALDSWMVVNMSTNYLADKVTCTSTPMIRLGLDVVLYCQTVIGSELAKSVAPTGHPDVVAAAATVPRDQLRTRLVYMANINPGGWVPAAGLRTLARREYPRFLRRFSAYVQEQTRDKTPLF
;
A
#
# COMPACT_ATOMS: atom_id res chain seq x y z
N VAL A 1 14.93 -11.16 -9.46
CA VAL A 1 16.29 -10.61 -9.24
C VAL A 1 16.25 -9.10 -9.41
N TYR A 2 16.84 -8.33 -8.49
CA TYR A 2 16.86 -6.86 -8.55
C TYR A 2 18.06 -6.33 -9.35
N LYS A 3 17.92 -5.12 -9.90
CA LYS A 3 19.07 -4.41 -10.50
C LYS A 3 20.13 -4.18 -9.42
N ARG A 4 21.37 -4.56 -9.71
CA ARG A 4 22.49 -4.42 -8.79
C ARG A 4 22.75 -2.95 -8.48
N VAL A 5 22.94 -2.64 -7.19
CA VAL A 5 23.37 -1.33 -6.69
C VAL A 5 24.82 -1.44 -6.29
N TRP A 6 25.74 -0.95 -7.12
CA TRP A 6 27.17 -0.98 -6.81
C TRP A 6 27.47 -0.11 -5.56
N PRO A 7 28.39 -0.50 -4.65
CA PRO A 7 29.36 -1.61 -4.71
C PRO A 7 28.81 -2.94 -4.19
N THR A 8 27.52 -3.03 -3.91
CA THR A 8 26.98 -4.11 -3.10
C THR A 8 26.69 -5.38 -3.91
N THR A 9 26.57 -6.53 -3.24
CA THR A 9 26.25 -7.84 -3.83
C THR A 9 24.90 -7.80 -4.56
N GLN A 10 24.65 -8.72 -5.49
CA GLN A 10 23.33 -8.80 -6.13
C GLN A 10 22.27 -9.30 -5.14
N ARG A 11 21.02 -8.86 -5.31
CA ARG A 11 19.90 -9.25 -4.45
C ARG A 11 18.76 -9.88 -5.23
N ASP A 12 18.07 -10.79 -4.56
CA ASP A 12 16.79 -11.34 -4.97
C ASP A 12 15.78 -11.28 -3.82
N SER A 13 14.56 -11.74 -4.08
CA SER A 13 13.48 -11.84 -3.10
C SER A 13 12.67 -13.08 -3.39
N LEU A 14 12.17 -13.71 -2.33
CA LEU A 14 11.12 -14.71 -2.38
C LEU A 14 10.02 -14.23 -1.44
N PHE A 15 8.83 -14.01 -1.99
CA PHE A 15 7.71 -13.47 -1.26
C PHE A 15 6.41 -14.04 -1.82
N TRP A 16 5.40 -14.10 -0.96
CA TRP A 16 4.03 -14.29 -1.42
C TRP A 16 3.41 -12.92 -1.70
N SER A 17 2.74 -12.81 -2.85
CA SER A 17 1.90 -11.68 -3.20
C SER A 17 0.43 -12.05 -3.08
N HIS A 18 -0.34 -11.25 -2.35
CA HIS A 18 -1.77 -11.45 -2.18
C HIS A 18 -2.53 -10.13 -2.39
N ILE A 19 -3.56 -10.17 -3.22
CA ILE A 19 -4.51 -9.08 -3.42
C ILE A 19 -5.81 -9.40 -2.70
N ARG A 20 -6.39 -8.41 -2.00
CA ARG A 20 -7.70 -8.55 -1.37
C ARG A 20 -8.44 -7.23 -1.33
N GLN A 21 -9.76 -7.33 -1.40
CA GLN A 21 -10.64 -6.25 -0.98
C GLN A 21 -10.57 -6.11 0.54
N VAL A 22 -10.70 -4.88 1.01
CA VAL A 22 -10.77 -4.48 2.41
C VAL A 22 -12.15 -3.87 2.56
N ASN A 23 -12.98 -4.46 3.41
CA ASN A 23 -14.40 -4.10 3.49
C ASN A 23 -14.57 -2.59 3.70
N ALA A 24 -15.39 -1.96 2.85
CA ALA A 24 -15.74 -0.55 2.92
C ALA A 24 -16.95 -0.27 3.85
N HIS A 25 -17.35 -1.25 4.64
CA HIS A 25 -18.41 -1.07 5.63
C HIS A 25 -17.85 -0.45 6.91
N SER A 26 -18.08 0.86 7.05
CA SER A 26 -18.34 1.51 8.34
C SER A 26 -17.42 1.15 9.51
N ASP A 27 -16.13 1.46 9.40
CA ASP A 27 -15.35 1.82 10.58
C ASP A 27 -15.24 3.34 10.64
N LEU A 28 -16.39 4.00 10.83
CA LEU A 28 -16.41 5.29 11.51
C LEU A 28 -15.87 5.05 12.92
N CYS A 29 -14.55 5.10 13.07
CA CYS A 29 -13.88 5.39 14.34
C CYS A 29 -14.48 4.67 15.58
N SER A 30 -14.55 3.34 15.57
CA SER A 30 -14.75 2.56 16.79
C SER A 30 -14.23 1.15 16.54
N ASP A 31 -13.35 0.69 17.43
CA ASP A 31 -12.94 -0.72 17.56
C ASP A 31 -11.79 -1.22 16.68
N LEU A 32 -10.61 -0.62 16.89
CA LEU A 32 -9.40 -1.46 16.92
C LEU A 32 -9.44 -2.30 18.22
N PRO A 33 -9.39 -3.65 18.16
CA PRO A 33 -9.14 -4.45 19.34
C PRO A 33 -7.75 -4.09 19.87
N ARG A 34 -7.66 -3.62 21.11
CA ARG A 34 -6.39 -3.53 21.83
C ARG A 34 -5.84 -4.94 21.95
N HIS A 35 -4.95 -5.33 21.04
CA HIS A 35 -4.19 -6.56 21.25
C HIS A 35 -3.26 -6.34 22.44
N PRO A 36 -3.19 -7.26 23.41
CA PRO A 36 -2.25 -7.14 24.51
C PRO A 36 -0.83 -7.17 23.94
N SER A 37 -0.10 -6.09 24.19
CA SER A 37 1.32 -5.95 23.93
C SER A 37 2.11 -6.97 24.74
N LEU A 38 2.82 -7.88 24.06
CA LEU A 38 3.77 -8.82 24.65
C LEU A 38 5.14 -8.18 24.95
N LEU A 39 5.16 -6.92 25.38
CA LEU A 39 6.39 -6.26 25.84
C LEU A 39 6.16 -5.70 27.25
N PRO A 40 7.09 -5.94 28.18
CA PRO A 40 6.95 -5.49 29.56
C PRO A 40 6.94 -3.96 29.61
N ALA A 41 6.09 -3.44 30.49
CA ALA A 41 5.89 -2.02 30.70
C ALA A 41 7.15 -1.38 31.28
N ASP A 42 7.81 -0.54 30.50
CA ASP A 42 8.71 0.48 31.03
C ASP A 42 8.06 1.86 30.85
N GLU A 43 7.66 2.40 32.01
CA GLU A 43 7.21 3.75 32.27
C GLU A 43 8.36 4.73 31.90
N HIS A 44 8.14 5.62 30.93
CA HIS A 44 8.63 7.01 30.94
C HIS A 44 8.00 7.79 29.77
N SER A 45 7.05 8.63 30.14
CA SER A 45 6.29 9.53 29.29
C SER A 45 7.18 10.58 28.62
N GLN A 46 7.19 10.62 27.29
CA GLN A 46 7.21 11.87 26.53
C GLN A 46 6.20 11.77 25.38
N ALA A 47 5.16 12.60 25.46
CA ALA A 47 4.09 12.71 24.50
C ALA A 47 4.64 13.22 23.14
N VAL A 48 4.93 12.29 22.23
CA VAL A 48 5.09 12.62 20.82
C VAL A 48 3.70 12.76 20.24
N SER A 49 3.35 14.01 19.89
CA SER A 49 2.12 14.38 19.20
C SER A 49 1.87 13.45 18.02
N LYS A 50 0.75 12.71 18.05
CA LYS A 50 0.20 12.01 16.87
C LYS A 50 0.14 13.02 15.72
N PRO A 51 0.71 12.74 14.54
CA PRO A 51 0.44 13.57 13.38
C PRO A 51 -1.05 13.42 13.07
N SER A 52 -1.78 14.52 13.22
CA SER A 52 -3.17 14.64 12.81
C SER A 52 -3.23 14.42 11.30
N ILE A 53 -3.63 13.22 10.88
CA ILE A 53 -4.17 13.02 9.54
C ILE A 53 -5.41 13.93 9.48
N SER A 54 -5.34 14.98 8.68
CA SER A 54 -6.47 15.86 8.41
C SER A 54 -7.62 15.00 7.92
N SER A 55 -8.66 14.83 8.73
CA SER A 55 -9.90 14.22 8.29
C SER A 55 -10.55 15.17 7.29
N ASP A 56 -10.22 15.01 6.01
CA ASP A 56 -10.98 15.61 4.91
C ASP A 56 -12.41 15.07 4.99
N THR A 57 -13.30 15.78 5.68
CA THR A 57 -14.73 15.44 5.85
C THR A 57 -15.53 15.52 4.55
N ASN A 58 -14.89 15.87 3.44
CA ASN A 58 -15.55 16.17 2.15
C ASN A 58 -15.52 15.00 1.15
N VAL A 59 -15.09 13.80 1.54
CA VAL A 59 -15.04 12.64 0.65
C VAL A 59 -15.66 11.39 1.27
N VAL A 60 -16.23 10.54 0.42
CA VAL A 60 -16.83 9.25 0.78
C VAL A 60 -16.01 8.14 0.15
N ALA A 61 -15.62 7.14 0.94
CA ALA A 61 -14.94 5.95 0.46
C ALA A 61 -15.96 4.98 -0.15
N LEU A 62 -15.65 4.44 -1.32
CA LEU A 62 -16.51 3.50 -2.05
C LEU A 62 -16.04 2.07 -1.87
N ASP A 63 -14.78 1.82 -2.13
CA ASP A 63 -14.13 0.53 -2.03
C ASP A 63 -12.72 0.70 -1.45
N SER A 64 -12.12 -0.41 -1.04
CA SER A 64 -10.73 -0.43 -0.62
C SER A 64 -10.10 -1.76 -1.02
N TRP A 65 -8.89 -1.67 -1.52
CA TRP A 65 -8.12 -2.82 -2.01
C TRP A 65 -6.71 -2.74 -1.47
N MET A 66 -6.12 -3.88 -1.14
CA MET A 66 -4.72 -3.96 -0.78
C MET A 66 -4.01 -5.09 -1.51
N VAL A 67 -2.76 -4.82 -1.87
CA VAL A 67 -1.79 -5.82 -2.29
C VAL A 67 -0.70 -5.89 -1.24
N VAL A 68 -0.45 -7.09 -0.72
CA VAL A 68 0.59 -7.36 0.28
C VAL A 68 1.62 -8.30 -0.33
N ASN A 69 2.88 -7.88 -0.28
CA ASN A 69 4.03 -8.70 -0.66
C ASN A 69 4.86 -8.94 0.59
N MET A 70 4.89 -10.18 1.05
CA MET A 70 5.57 -10.57 2.30
C MET A 70 6.56 -11.69 2.05
N SER A 71 7.79 -11.53 2.53
CA SER A 71 8.83 -12.54 2.42
C SER A 71 8.40 -13.89 2.97
N THR A 72 8.83 -14.96 2.30
CA THR A 72 8.59 -16.33 2.73
C THR A 72 9.81 -17.21 2.47
N ASN A 73 9.94 -18.27 3.26
CA ASN A 73 10.90 -19.35 3.04
C ASN A 73 10.24 -20.60 2.45
N TYR A 74 8.95 -20.55 2.15
CA TYR A 74 8.23 -21.67 1.58
C TYR A 74 8.85 -22.10 0.24
N LEU A 75 9.26 -23.37 0.16
CA LEU A 75 9.95 -23.96 -0.99
C LEU A 75 11.22 -23.20 -1.41
N ALA A 76 11.90 -22.54 -0.47
CA ALA A 76 13.15 -21.83 -0.75
C ALA A 76 14.25 -22.74 -1.30
N ASP A 77 14.24 -24.02 -0.91
CA ASP A 77 15.10 -25.10 -1.42
C ASP A 77 14.87 -25.39 -2.91
N LYS A 78 13.67 -25.10 -3.44
CA LYS A 78 13.35 -25.25 -4.86
C LYS A 78 13.67 -24.02 -5.70
N VAL A 79 14.10 -22.92 -5.08
CA VAL A 79 14.53 -21.75 -5.82
C VAL A 79 15.91 -22.02 -6.40
N THR A 80 16.02 -22.03 -7.72
CA THR A 80 17.26 -22.32 -8.43
C THR A 80 18.40 -21.41 -7.96
N CYS A 81 19.48 -22.00 -7.46
CA CYS A 81 20.71 -21.27 -7.18
C CYS A 81 21.28 -20.72 -8.49
N THR A 82 21.49 -19.41 -8.55
CA THR A 82 22.24 -18.81 -9.66
C THR A 82 23.73 -19.06 -9.50
N SER A 83 24.46 -19.10 -10.61
CA SER A 83 25.93 -19.23 -10.62
C SER A 83 26.65 -18.09 -9.90
N THR A 84 25.98 -16.95 -9.70
CA THR A 84 26.47 -15.82 -8.92
C THR A 84 25.81 -15.78 -7.54
N PRO A 85 26.57 -15.53 -6.45
CA PRO A 85 26.00 -15.45 -5.12
C PRO A 85 25.10 -14.21 -5.00
N MET A 86 23.86 -14.44 -4.59
CA MET A 86 22.88 -13.38 -4.30
C MET A 86 22.50 -13.39 -2.83
N ILE A 87 22.22 -12.20 -2.30
CA ILE A 87 21.68 -12.04 -0.95
C ILE A 87 20.16 -11.92 -1.04
N ARG A 88 19.44 -12.72 -0.25
CA ARG A 88 17.97 -12.67 -0.17
C ARG A 88 17.52 -11.46 0.65
N LEU A 89 16.65 -10.64 0.08
CA LEU A 89 15.98 -9.57 0.81
C LEU A 89 14.87 -10.12 1.70
N GLY A 90 14.74 -9.53 2.89
CA GLY A 90 13.48 -9.54 3.63
C GLY A 90 12.63 -8.35 3.19
N LEU A 91 11.36 -8.58 2.88
CA LEU A 91 10.43 -7.52 2.50
C LEU A 91 9.06 -7.75 3.11
N ASP A 92 8.46 -6.63 3.51
CA ASP A 92 7.04 -6.49 3.82
C ASP A 92 6.58 -5.19 3.15
N VAL A 93 5.80 -5.33 2.07
CA VAL A 93 5.39 -4.23 1.21
C VAL A 93 3.89 -4.26 1.05
N VAL A 94 3.24 -3.13 1.33
CA VAL A 94 1.80 -2.97 1.21
C VAL A 94 1.52 -1.81 0.26
N LEU A 95 0.67 -2.08 -0.73
CA LEU A 95 0.01 -1.06 -1.53
C LEU A 95 -1.47 -1.10 -1.18
N TYR A 96 -1.94 -0.12 -0.42
CA TYR A 96 -3.34 0.07 -0.08
C TYR A 96 -3.93 1.21 -0.94
N CYS A 97 -5.08 0.94 -1.54
CA CYS A 97 -5.81 1.86 -2.40
C CYS A 97 -7.24 1.97 -1.88
N GLN A 98 -7.75 3.19 -1.80
CA GLN A 98 -9.14 3.46 -1.46
C GLN A 98 -9.72 4.39 -2.52
N THR A 99 -10.78 3.97 -3.21
CA THR A 99 -11.49 4.86 -4.13
C THR A 99 -12.43 5.74 -3.33
N VAL A 100 -12.35 7.04 -3.61
CA VAL A 100 -13.15 8.06 -2.94
C VAL A 100 -13.80 8.98 -3.96
N ILE A 101 -15.00 9.45 -3.64
CA ILE A 101 -15.73 10.49 -4.36
C ILE A 101 -16.04 11.67 -3.44
N GLY A 102 -16.39 12.82 -4.00
CA GLY A 102 -16.82 13.98 -3.21
C GLY A 102 -18.13 13.69 -2.47
N SER A 103 -18.29 14.24 -1.25
CA SER A 103 -19.49 14.02 -0.42
C SER A 103 -20.78 14.48 -1.09
N GLU A 104 -20.78 15.63 -1.76
CA GLU A 104 -21.95 16.14 -2.49
C GLU A 104 -22.36 15.22 -3.65
N LEU A 105 -21.39 14.67 -4.38
CA LEU A 105 -21.65 13.69 -5.44
C LEU A 105 -22.18 12.37 -4.86
N ALA A 106 -21.63 11.93 -3.73
CA ALA A 106 -22.13 10.72 -3.06
C ALA A 106 -23.61 10.90 -2.64
N LYS A 107 -23.99 12.07 -2.13
CA LYS A 107 -25.38 12.39 -1.77
C LYS A 107 -26.30 12.44 -3.01
N SER A 108 -25.84 12.95 -4.15
CA SER A 108 -26.65 12.97 -5.37
C SER A 108 -26.82 11.57 -5.99
N VAL A 109 -25.81 10.72 -5.87
CA VAL A 109 -25.79 9.37 -6.45
C VAL A 109 -26.53 8.36 -5.56
N ALA A 110 -26.56 8.58 -4.25
CA ALA A 110 -27.31 7.75 -3.29
C ALA A 110 -28.01 8.60 -2.20
N PRO A 111 -29.16 9.25 -2.52
CA PRO A 111 -29.85 10.17 -1.61
C PRO A 111 -30.50 9.50 -0.38
N THR A 112 -30.77 8.20 -0.44
CA THR A 112 -31.68 7.49 0.49
C THR A 112 -30.99 6.62 1.56
N GLY A 113 -29.67 6.69 1.73
CA GLY A 113 -29.00 6.10 2.90
C GLY A 113 -28.97 4.56 3.00
N HIS A 114 -29.18 3.83 1.89
CA HIS A 114 -29.14 2.35 1.85
C HIS A 114 -28.62 1.84 0.48
N PRO A 115 -28.19 0.56 0.36
CA PRO A 115 -26.90 0.02 0.76
C PRO A 115 -25.81 0.02 -0.33
N ASP A 116 -26.08 0.47 -1.57
CA ASP A 116 -25.15 0.19 -2.68
C ASP A 116 -24.64 1.44 -3.38
N VAL A 117 -23.99 2.31 -2.59
CA VAL A 117 -23.24 3.48 -3.11
C VAL A 117 -22.21 3.04 -4.15
N VAL A 118 -21.70 1.81 -4.06
CA VAL A 118 -20.76 1.21 -5.01
C VAL A 118 -21.42 0.92 -6.36
N ALA A 119 -22.59 0.29 -6.38
CA ALA A 119 -23.33 0.06 -7.63
C ALA A 119 -23.72 1.39 -8.32
N ALA A 120 -24.15 2.38 -7.54
CA ALA A 120 -24.48 3.69 -8.08
C ALA A 120 -23.23 4.44 -8.58
N ALA A 121 -22.08 4.25 -7.93
CA ALA A 121 -20.79 4.80 -8.36
C ALA A 121 -20.26 4.22 -9.68
N ALA A 122 -20.78 3.09 -10.16
CA ALA A 122 -20.45 2.56 -11.48
C ALA A 122 -20.79 3.52 -12.64
N THR A 123 -21.72 4.45 -12.40
CA THR A 123 -22.14 5.48 -13.37
C THR A 123 -21.34 6.78 -13.25
N VAL A 124 -20.46 6.91 -12.25
CA VAL A 124 -19.68 8.12 -12.01
C VAL A 124 -18.54 8.22 -13.02
N PRO A 125 -18.38 9.38 -13.71
CA PRO A 125 -17.30 9.55 -14.66
C PRO A 125 -15.93 9.57 -13.95
N ARG A 126 -14.88 9.10 -14.66
CA ARG A 126 -13.55 8.89 -14.09
C ARG A 126 -12.88 10.15 -13.54
N ASP A 127 -13.22 11.32 -14.05
CA ASP A 127 -12.71 12.62 -13.60
C ASP A 127 -13.19 12.99 -12.19
N GLN A 128 -14.29 12.41 -11.74
CA GLN A 128 -14.84 12.59 -10.40
C GLN A 128 -14.36 11.52 -9.40
N LEU A 129 -13.70 10.47 -9.89
CA LEU A 129 -13.10 9.43 -9.07
C LEU A 129 -11.69 9.83 -8.64
N ARG A 130 -11.37 9.57 -7.37
CA ARG A 130 -10.00 9.70 -6.85
C ARG A 130 -9.61 8.43 -6.13
N THR A 131 -8.33 8.07 -6.22
CA THR A 131 -7.78 6.96 -5.44
C THR A 131 -6.80 7.52 -4.42
N ARG A 132 -7.07 7.28 -3.13
CA ARG A 132 -6.10 7.49 -2.06
C ARG A 132 -5.17 6.29 -2.02
N LEU A 133 -3.89 6.53 -2.14
CA LEU A 133 -2.88 5.49 -2.26
C LEU A 133 -1.91 5.59 -1.09
N VAL A 134 -1.77 4.51 -0.34
CA VAL A 134 -0.81 4.36 0.76
C VAL A 134 0.15 3.25 0.38
N TYR A 135 1.42 3.61 0.23
CA TYR A 135 2.49 2.68 -0.11
C TYR A 135 3.46 2.59 1.08
N MET A 136 3.59 1.39 1.64
CA MET A 136 4.53 1.08 2.70
C MET A 136 5.50 0.00 2.23
N ALA A 137 6.79 0.19 2.50
CA ALA A 137 7.82 -0.77 2.15
C ALA A 137 8.86 -0.88 3.26
N ASN A 138 8.77 -1.95 4.03
CA ASN A 138 9.77 -2.32 5.02
C ASN A 138 10.74 -3.34 4.39
N ILE A 139 11.97 -2.92 4.14
CA ILE A 139 12.96 -3.71 3.38
C ILE A 139 14.18 -3.97 4.26
N ASN A 140 14.43 -5.25 4.54
CA ASN A 140 15.67 -5.74 5.11
C ASN A 140 16.65 -6.12 3.98
N PRO A 141 17.82 -5.46 3.87
CA PRO A 141 18.79 -5.74 2.82
C PRO A 141 19.46 -7.12 2.91
N GLY A 142 19.26 -7.86 4.02
CA GLY A 142 19.77 -9.22 4.25
C GLY A 142 21.27 -9.32 4.54
N GLY A 143 22.03 -8.24 4.28
CA GLY A 143 23.47 -8.17 4.50
C GLY A 143 23.99 -6.75 4.31
N TRP A 144 25.31 -6.59 4.27
CA TRP A 144 25.94 -5.27 4.25
C TRP A 144 25.54 -4.42 3.04
N VAL A 145 25.19 -3.16 3.32
CA VAL A 145 24.89 -2.10 2.35
C VAL A 145 25.34 -0.74 2.91
N PRO A 146 25.83 0.19 2.07
CA PRO A 146 26.15 1.53 2.51
C PRO A 146 24.86 2.31 2.76
N ALA A 147 24.60 2.65 4.02
CA ALA A 147 23.36 3.28 4.45
C ALA A 147 23.05 4.60 3.72
N ALA A 148 24.07 5.40 3.40
CA ALA A 148 23.90 6.64 2.64
C ALA A 148 23.41 6.37 1.21
N GLY A 149 24.04 5.41 0.52
CA GLY A 149 23.65 5.02 -0.84
C GLY A 149 22.23 4.46 -0.89
N LEU A 150 21.86 3.60 0.08
CA LEU A 150 20.52 3.04 0.18
C LEU A 150 19.47 4.13 0.41
N ARG A 151 19.72 5.09 1.33
CA ARG A 151 18.82 6.21 1.59
C ARG A 151 18.60 7.09 0.35
N THR A 152 19.68 7.41 -0.37
CA THR A 152 19.60 8.19 -1.61
C THR A 152 18.81 7.45 -2.67
N LEU A 153 19.03 6.14 -2.81
CA LEU A 153 18.28 5.30 -3.74
C LEU A 153 16.80 5.27 -3.39
N ALA A 154 16.44 5.01 -2.13
CA ALA A 154 15.05 4.95 -1.68
C ALA A 154 14.32 6.28 -1.91
N ARG A 155 14.95 7.41 -1.54
CA ARG A 155 14.43 8.77 -1.77
C ARG A 155 14.15 9.07 -3.25
N ARG A 156 14.92 8.47 -4.16
CA ARG A 156 14.77 8.66 -5.61
C ARG A 156 13.76 7.68 -6.22
N GLU A 157 13.88 6.40 -5.90
CA GLU A 157 13.16 5.34 -6.61
C GLU A 157 11.72 5.17 -6.13
N TYR A 158 11.40 5.35 -4.84
CA TYR A 158 10.01 5.20 -4.39
C TYR A 158 9.04 6.23 -5.02
N PRO A 159 9.34 7.55 -5.02
CA PRO A 159 8.46 8.51 -5.68
C PRO A 159 8.43 8.30 -7.20
N ARG A 160 9.55 7.89 -7.80
CA ARG A 160 9.62 7.60 -9.24
C ARG A 160 8.76 6.40 -9.63
N PHE A 161 8.78 5.34 -8.82
CA PHE A 161 7.93 4.18 -8.97
C PHE A 161 6.46 4.57 -8.89
N LEU A 162 6.04 5.25 -7.82
CA LEU A 162 4.64 5.64 -7.63
C LEU A 162 4.12 6.50 -8.78
N ARG A 163 4.88 7.52 -9.22
CA ARG A 163 4.49 8.36 -10.36
C ARG A 163 4.30 7.55 -11.64
N ARG A 164 5.25 6.66 -11.95
CA ARG A 164 5.19 5.84 -13.17
C ARG A 164 4.07 4.81 -13.10
N PHE A 165 3.89 4.18 -11.95
CA PHE A 165 2.85 3.19 -11.73
C PHE A 165 1.46 3.82 -11.84
N SER A 166 1.23 4.94 -11.17
CA SER A 166 -0.05 5.66 -11.26
C SER A 166 -0.34 6.13 -12.69
N ALA A 167 0.64 6.69 -13.40
CA ALA A 167 0.47 7.11 -14.80
C ALA A 167 0.15 5.92 -15.71
N TYR A 168 0.84 4.79 -15.52
CA TYR A 168 0.57 3.56 -16.26
C TYR A 168 -0.87 3.07 -16.02
N VAL A 169 -1.33 3.02 -14.77
CA VAL A 169 -2.71 2.59 -14.46
C VAL A 169 -3.74 3.53 -15.07
N GLN A 170 -3.53 4.84 -15.02
CA GLN A 170 -4.40 5.82 -15.67
C GLN A 170 -4.49 5.59 -17.18
N GLU A 171 -3.35 5.39 -17.84
CA GLU A 171 -3.30 5.08 -19.29
C GLU A 171 -4.02 3.77 -19.62
N GLN A 172 -3.77 2.71 -18.85
CA GLN A 172 -4.37 1.40 -19.07
C GLN A 172 -5.88 1.34 -18.78
N THR A 173 -6.43 2.31 -18.06
CA THR A 173 -7.85 2.33 -17.66
C THR A 173 -8.66 3.48 -18.27
N ARG A 174 -8.01 4.44 -18.94
CA ARG A 174 -8.63 5.69 -19.41
C ARG A 174 -9.98 5.50 -20.10
N ASP A 175 -10.05 4.58 -21.05
CA ASP A 175 -11.21 4.40 -21.92
C ASP A 175 -12.02 3.14 -21.55
N LYS A 176 -11.80 2.58 -20.35
CA LYS A 176 -12.50 1.41 -19.83
C LYS A 176 -13.55 1.83 -18.81
N THR A 177 -14.62 1.05 -18.64
CA THR A 177 -15.56 1.24 -17.54
C THR A 177 -14.84 1.10 -16.18
N PRO A 178 -15.12 1.93 -15.17
CA PRO A 178 -14.60 1.75 -13.82
C PRO A 178 -14.92 0.36 -13.27
N LEU A 179 -13.96 -0.24 -12.57
CA LEU A 179 -14.09 -1.51 -11.86
C LEU A 179 -13.93 -1.21 -10.37
N PHE A 180 -14.92 -1.57 -9.57
CA PHE A 180 -14.97 -1.39 -8.12
C PHE A 180 -14.94 -2.77 -7.43
#